data_AF-K2E1E0-F1
#
_entry.id   AF-K2E1E0-F1
#
_cell.length_a   1.000
_cell.length_b   1.000
_cell.length_c   1.000
_cell.angle_alpha   90.00
_cell.angle_beta   90.00
_cell.angle_gamma   90.00
#
_symmetry.space_group_name_H-M   'P 1'
#
loop_
_entity.id
_entity.type
_entity.pdbx_description
1 polymer ?
#
loop_
_entity_poly.entity_id
_entity_poly.type
_entity_poly.pdbx_seq_one_letter_code
_entity_poly.pdbx_strand_id
1 'polypeptide(L)'
;MKIWIIRHVEYERLGHIPEILKELGLPYQSISLSKGEALPALEDVAGVITMGGPMSSYDKQAHEWIEKEEQFIRAVHAKGKPILGICLGAQIVAQAFGASVRRAPECEVGWLPLTRIE
;
A
#
# COMPACT_ATOMS: atom_id res chain seq x y z
N MET A 1 4.69 -18.05 -4.79
CA MET A 1 3.92 -16.92 -4.22
C MET A 1 4.80 -16.17 -3.23
N LYS A 2 4.70 -14.84 -3.16
CA LYS A 2 5.52 -13.98 -2.30
C LYS A 2 4.74 -12.73 -1.85
N ILE A 3 5.19 -12.05 -0.80
CA ILE A 3 4.65 -10.75 -0.40
C ILE A 3 5.13 -9.68 -1.39
N TRP A 4 4.22 -8.88 -1.91
CA TRP A 4 4.56 -7.76 -2.79
C TRP A 4 4.46 -6.44 -2.07
N ILE A 5 5.54 -5.66 -2.12
CA ILE A 5 5.61 -4.34 -1.50
C ILE A 5 5.53 -3.27 -2.61
N ILE A 6 4.44 -2.53 -2.64
CA ILE A 6 4.18 -1.48 -3.62
C ILE A 6 4.69 -0.16 -3.06
N ARG A 7 5.65 0.47 -3.76
CA ARG A 7 6.19 1.79 -3.43
C ARG A 7 5.66 2.85 -4.38
N HIS A 8 5.42 4.04 -3.84
CA HIS A 8 4.96 5.20 -4.62
C HIS A 8 6.07 6.23 -4.84
N VAL A 9 7.11 6.25 -4.02
CA VAL A 9 8.29 7.11 -4.17
C VAL A 9 9.58 6.38 -3.81
N GLU A 10 10.69 6.77 -4.41
CA GLU A 10 11.98 6.07 -4.24
C GLU A 10 12.65 6.30 -2.90
N TYR A 11 12.47 7.50 -2.33
CA TYR A 11 13.11 7.86 -1.07
C TYR A 11 12.40 7.28 0.15
N GLU A 12 11.16 6.80 -0.01
CA GLU A 12 10.47 6.09 1.05
C GLU A 12 11.05 4.69 1.19
N ARG A 13 11.73 4.48 2.30
CA ARG A 13 12.39 3.21 2.62
C ARG A 13 11.34 2.20 3.07
N LEU A 14 11.66 0.92 2.90
CA LEU A 14 10.81 -0.17 3.37
C LEU A 14 10.80 -0.33 4.90
N GLY A 15 11.62 0.45 5.62
CA GLY A 15 11.74 0.37 7.08
C GLY A 15 12.13 -1.03 7.55
N HIS A 16 11.48 -1.52 8.61
CA HIS A 16 11.69 -2.85 9.19
C HIS A 16 10.96 -3.98 8.44
N ILE A 17 10.13 -3.67 7.44
CA ILE A 17 9.32 -4.68 6.73
C ILE A 17 10.19 -5.80 6.14
N PRO A 18 11.30 -5.51 5.43
CA PRO A 18 12.18 -6.55 4.88
C PRO A 18 12.79 -7.47 5.93
N GLU A 19 13.16 -6.91 7.08
CA GLU A 19 13.76 -7.63 8.21
C GLU A 19 12.74 -8.59 8.83
N ILE A 20 11.54 -8.09 9.15
CA ILE A 20 10.44 -8.89 9.69
C ILE A 20 10.03 -10.02 8.73
N LEU A 21 9.88 -9.72 7.44
CA LEU A 21 9.51 -10.74 6.45
C LEU A 21 10.60 -11.81 6.33
N LYS A 22 11.88 -11.42 6.42
CA LYS A 22 13.00 -12.36 6.44
C LYS A 22 13.00 -13.25 7.69
N GLU A 23 12.76 -12.68 8.87
CA GLU A 23 12.66 -13.42 10.13
C GLU A 23 11.51 -14.44 10.10
N LEU A 24 10.38 -14.07 9.48
CA LEU A 24 9.22 -14.95 9.29
C LEU A 24 9.40 -15.98 8.15
N GLY A 25 10.52 -15.95 7.41
CA GLY A 25 10.76 -16.82 6.27
C GLY A 25 9.83 -16.57 5.08
N LEU A 26 9.24 -15.37 5.00
CA LEU A 26 8.31 -14.98 3.94
C LEU A 26 9.06 -14.35 2.77
N PRO A 27 9.09 -14.97 1.58
CA PRO A 27 9.70 -14.35 0.42
C PRO A 27 8.93 -13.08 0.06
N TYR A 28 9.66 -12.04 -0.35
CA TYR A 28 9.06 -10.78 -0.76
C TYR A 28 9.75 -10.17 -1.98
N GLN A 29 9.07 -9.25 -2.64
CA GLN A 29 9.62 -8.41 -3.71
C GLN A 29 8.97 -7.04 -3.66
N SER A 30 9.71 -6.00 -4.01
CA SER A 30 9.17 -4.64 -4.10
C SER A 30 9.08 -4.16 -5.55
N ILE A 31 8.07 -3.37 -5.84
CA ILE A 31 7.93 -2.62 -7.09
C ILE A 31 7.74 -1.13 -6.83
N SER A 32 7.95 -0.30 -7.85
CA SER A 32 7.76 1.15 -7.84
C SER A 32 6.80 1.58 -8.94
N LEU A 33 5.57 1.94 -8.56
CA LEU A 33 4.56 2.37 -9.52
C LEU A 33 4.88 3.74 -10.12
N SER A 34 5.56 4.61 -9.40
CA SER A 34 6.01 5.90 -9.94
C SER A 34 7.11 5.78 -11.00
N LYS A 35 7.80 4.63 -11.05
CA LYS A 35 8.74 4.28 -12.13
C LYS A 35 8.07 3.54 -13.29
N GLY A 36 6.76 3.30 -13.22
CA GLY A 36 6.03 2.53 -14.22
C GLY A 36 6.32 1.04 -14.18
N GLU A 37 6.84 0.50 -13.07
CA GLU A 37 6.97 -0.94 -12.91
C GLU A 37 5.58 -1.59 -12.85
N ALA A 38 5.45 -2.78 -13.46
CA ALA A 38 4.18 -3.46 -13.56
C ALA A 38 3.77 -4.08 -12.21
N LEU A 39 2.46 -4.03 -11.94
CA LEU A 39 1.85 -4.84 -10.88
C LEU A 39 2.05 -6.34 -11.20
N PRO A 40 2.28 -7.18 -10.18
CA PRO A 40 2.55 -8.59 -10.37
C PRO A 40 1.30 -9.35 -10.82
N ALA A 41 1.51 -10.52 -11.42
CA ALA A 41 0.42 -11.46 -11.67
C ALA A 41 -0.22 -11.89 -10.34
N LEU A 42 -1.56 -11.98 -10.30
CA LEU A 42 -2.28 -12.28 -9.06
C LEU A 42 -1.87 -13.63 -8.49
N GLU A 43 -1.49 -14.59 -9.32
CA GLU A 43 -1.06 -15.94 -8.97
C GLU A 43 0.23 -15.92 -8.14
N ASP A 44 1.09 -14.92 -8.32
CA ASP A 44 2.36 -14.78 -7.62
C ASP A 44 2.24 -14.10 -6.26
N VAL A 45 1.08 -13.51 -5.95
CA VAL A 45 0.85 -12.73 -4.73
C VAL A 45 0.48 -13.65 -3.57
N ALA A 46 1.23 -13.64 -2.47
CA ALA A 46 0.80 -14.21 -1.19
C ALA A 46 0.12 -13.17 -0.28
N GLY A 47 0.46 -11.90 -0.46
CA GLY A 47 -0.08 -10.75 0.26
C GLY A 47 0.51 -9.46 -0.31
N VAL A 48 -0.10 -8.33 0.02
CA VAL A 48 0.33 -7.00 -0.47
C VAL A 48 0.57 -6.06 0.70
N ILE A 49 1.66 -5.31 0.61
CA ILE A 49 1.95 -4.15 1.45
C ILE A 49 2.03 -2.95 0.52
N THR A 50 1.11 -2.00 0.65
CA THR A 50 1.13 -0.73 -0.10
C THR A 50 1.63 0.40 0.80
N MET A 51 2.70 1.05 0.36
CA MET A 51 3.49 2.01 1.16
C MET A 51 2.87 3.42 1.13
N GLY A 52 3.52 4.36 1.80
CA GLY A 52 3.10 5.76 1.80
C GLY A 52 3.49 6.49 0.52
N GLY A 53 3.36 7.81 0.56
CA GLY A 53 3.68 8.70 -0.54
C GLY A 53 3.16 10.11 -0.30
N PRO A 54 3.77 11.14 -0.92
CA PRO A 54 3.36 12.53 -0.78
C PRO A 54 2.10 12.89 -1.60
N MET A 55 1.63 11.99 -2.48
CA MET A 55 0.48 12.21 -3.36
C MET A 55 -0.84 12.18 -2.56
N SER A 56 -1.88 12.78 -3.12
CA SER A 56 -3.25 12.47 -2.71
C SER A 56 -3.72 11.19 -3.42
N SER A 57 -4.46 10.35 -2.71
CA SER A 57 -5.17 9.20 -3.30
C SER A 57 -6.20 9.61 -4.37
N TYR A 58 -6.57 10.88 -4.44
CA TYR A 58 -7.44 11.42 -5.49
C TYR A 58 -6.72 11.88 -6.76
N ASP A 59 -5.38 11.92 -6.79
CA ASP A 59 -4.60 12.50 -7.90
C ASP A 59 -4.51 11.57 -9.13
N LYS A 60 -5.58 10.83 -9.45
CA LYS A 60 -5.62 9.79 -10.50
C LYS A 60 -5.27 10.33 -11.89
N GLN A 61 -5.54 11.61 -12.16
CA GLN A 61 -5.18 12.26 -13.42
C GLN A 61 -3.67 12.49 -13.56
N ALA A 62 -2.99 12.84 -12.47
CA ALA A 62 -1.53 13.00 -12.46
C ALA A 62 -0.81 11.65 -12.30
N HIS A 63 -1.50 10.67 -11.71
CA HIS A 63 -0.97 9.40 -11.27
C HIS A 63 -1.93 8.25 -11.61
N GLU A 64 -1.99 7.88 -12.89
CA GLU A 64 -2.88 6.81 -13.39
C GLU A 64 -2.69 5.46 -12.67
N TRP A 65 -1.50 5.23 -12.09
CA TRP A 65 -1.22 4.02 -11.33
C TRP A 65 -2.07 3.88 -10.06
N ILE A 66 -2.62 4.97 -9.51
CA ILE A 66 -3.50 4.92 -8.34
C ILE A 66 -4.76 4.11 -8.65
N GLU A 67 -5.39 4.36 -9.79
CA GLU A 67 -6.60 3.62 -10.17
C GLU A 67 -6.29 2.14 -10.46
N LYS A 68 -5.14 1.87 -11.10
CA LYS A 68 -4.67 0.50 -11.35
C LYS A 68 -4.39 -0.24 -10.03
N GLU A 69 -3.84 0.45 -9.05
CA GLU A 69 -3.58 -0.10 -7.73
C GLU A 69 -4.86 -0.41 -6.96
N GLU A 70 -5.87 0.48 -6.98
CA GLU A 70 -7.18 0.18 -6.40
C GLU A 70 -7.83 -1.08 -7.01
N GLN A 71 -7.75 -1.21 -8.34
CA GLN A 71 -8.25 -2.40 -9.05
C GLN A 71 -7.51 -3.66 -8.62
N PHE A 72 -6.19 -3.56 -8.49
CA PHE A 72 -5.34 -4.66 -8.04
C PHE A 72 -5.61 -5.06 -6.59
N ILE A 73 -5.76 -4.10 -5.68
CA ILE A 73 -6.14 -4.31 -4.28
C ILE A 73 -7.47 -5.07 -4.19
N ARG A 74 -8.49 -4.66 -4.98
CA ARG A 74 -9.76 -5.39 -5.05
C ARG A 74 -9.57 -6.83 -5.54
N ALA A 75 -8.75 -7.03 -6.56
CA ALA A 75 -8.50 -8.36 -7.11
C ALA A 75 -7.73 -9.28 -6.13
N VAL A 76 -6.77 -8.74 -5.38
CA VAL A 76 -6.03 -9.44 -4.32
C VAL A 76 -6.99 -9.84 -3.20
N HIS A 77 -7.86 -8.93 -2.77
CA HIS A 77 -8.87 -9.21 -1.75
C HIS A 77 -9.88 -10.26 -2.20
N ALA A 78 -10.34 -10.22 -3.46
CA ALA A 78 -11.24 -11.22 -4.03
C ALA A 78 -10.63 -12.64 -4.07
N LYS A 79 -9.30 -12.76 -4.00
CA LYS A 79 -8.58 -14.04 -3.86
C LYS A 79 -8.35 -14.45 -2.39
N GLY A 80 -8.91 -13.72 -1.43
CA GLY A 80 -8.75 -13.97 0.01
C GLY A 80 -7.34 -13.67 0.54
N LYS A 81 -6.57 -12.83 -0.15
CA LYS A 81 -5.18 -12.53 0.21
C LYS A 81 -5.10 -11.29 1.11
N PRO A 82 -4.21 -11.27 2.11
CA PRO A 82 -4.08 -10.16 3.04
C PRO A 82 -3.49 -8.91 2.36
N ILE A 83 -3.95 -7.75 2.81
CA ILE A 83 -3.52 -6.43 2.34
C ILE A 83 -3.23 -5.55 3.55
N LEU A 84 -2.05 -4.93 3.57
CA LEU A 84 -1.66 -3.92 4.53
C LEU A 84 -1.42 -2.61 3.80
N GLY A 85 -2.13 -1.54 4.16
CA GLY A 85 -1.88 -0.20 3.66
C GLY A 85 -1.24 0.70 4.72
N ILE A 86 -0.24 1.49 4.32
CA ILE A 86 0.50 2.41 5.19
C ILE A 86 0.38 3.82 4.61
N CYS A 87 -0.06 4.79 5.42
CA CYS A 87 -0.20 6.19 5.00
C CYS A 87 -1.07 6.32 3.73
N LEU A 88 -0.51 6.78 2.59
CA LEU A 88 -1.19 6.81 1.29
C LEU A 88 -1.77 5.44 0.91
N GLY A 89 -1.03 4.35 1.10
CA GLY A 89 -1.51 3.00 0.82
C GLY A 89 -2.77 2.64 1.60
N ALA A 90 -2.91 3.09 2.86
CA ALA A 90 -4.14 2.89 3.64
C ALA A 90 -5.33 3.65 3.04
N GLN A 91 -5.09 4.86 2.52
CA GLN A 91 -6.10 5.66 1.85
C GLN A 91 -6.56 5.01 0.53
N ILE A 92 -5.62 4.49 -0.27
CA ILE A 92 -5.91 3.77 -1.50
C ILE A 92 -6.74 2.51 -1.20
N VAL A 93 -6.36 1.74 -0.17
CA VAL A 93 -7.15 0.57 0.28
C VAL A 93 -8.57 0.99 0.67
N ALA A 94 -8.73 2.06 1.44
CA ALA A 94 -10.05 2.56 1.83
C ALA A 94 -10.92 2.94 0.60
N GLN A 95 -10.35 3.68 -0.35
CA GLN A 95 -11.05 4.08 -1.59
C GLN A 95 -11.37 2.88 -2.49
N ALA A 96 -10.48 1.89 -2.54
CA ALA A 96 -10.70 0.66 -3.31
C ALA A 96 -11.99 -0.06 -2.89
N PHE A 97 -12.42 0.10 -1.64
CA PHE A 97 -13.66 -0.46 -1.07
C PHE A 97 -14.77 0.59 -0.86
N GLY A 98 -14.70 1.74 -1.54
CA GLY A 98 -15.77 2.73 -1.59
C GLY A 98 -15.82 3.71 -0.41
N ALA A 99 -14.84 3.69 0.50
CA ALA A 99 -14.76 4.69 1.55
C ALA A 99 -14.24 6.04 1.01
N SER A 100 -14.72 7.14 1.59
CA SER A 100 -14.21 8.47 1.29
C SER A 100 -12.97 8.78 2.12
N VAL A 101 -11.93 9.30 1.48
CA VAL A 101 -10.75 9.85 2.17
C VAL A 101 -10.93 11.35 2.29
N ARG A 102 -10.59 11.92 3.44
CA ARG A 102 -10.72 13.35 3.70
C ARG A 102 -9.51 13.89 4.42
N ARG A 103 -9.29 15.19 4.27
CA ARG A 103 -8.26 15.90 5.03
C ARG A 103 -8.59 15.78 6.52
N ALA A 104 -7.61 15.34 7.31
CA ALA A 104 -7.70 15.35 8.76
C ALA A 104 -7.78 16.81 9.26
N PRO A 105 -8.48 17.08 10.38
CA PRO A 105 -8.55 18.42 10.96
C PRO A 105 -7.17 18.94 11.36
N GLU A 106 -6.29 18.04 11.81
CA GLU A 106 -4.93 18.33 12.26
C GLU A 106 -3.92 17.49 11.48
N CYS A 107 -2.71 18.03 11.31
CA CYS A 107 -1.59 17.30 10.74
C CYS A 107 -0.87 16.51 11.83
N GLU A 108 -0.68 15.21 11.61
CA GLU A 108 -0.03 14.32 12.56
C GLU A 108 1.39 13.98 12.08
N VAL A 109 2.40 14.56 12.73
CA VAL A 109 3.81 14.34 12.41
C VAL A 109 4.60 14.14 13.70
N GLY A 110 5.29 13.00 13.81
CA GLY A 110 6.11 12.65 14.96
C GLY A 110 5.54 11.45 15.75
N TRP A 111 5.87 11.39 17.04
CA TRP A 111 5.42 10.33 17.93
C TRP A 111 4.16 10.77 18.66
N LEU A 112 3.03 10.18 18.26
CA LEU A 112 1.71 10.49 18.78
C LEU A 112 1.11 9.24 19.43
N PRO A 113 0.41 9.36 20.56
CA PRO A 113 -0.25 8.23 21.19
C PRO A 113 -1.43 7.76 20.34
N LEU A 114 -1.59 6.44 20.19
CA LEU A 114 -2.77 5.82 19.59
C LEU A 114 -3.54 5.05 20.66
N THR A 115 -4.87 5.10 20.59
CA THR A 115 -5.74 4.30 21.43
C THR A 115 -6.37 3.20 20.59
N ARG A 116 -6.29 1.95 21.06
CA ARG A 116 -7.01 0.85 20.42
C ARG A 116 -8.51 1.06 20.65
N ILE A 117 -9.26 1.15 19.56
CA ILE A 117 -10.73 1.11 19.60
C ILE A 117 -11.19 -0.34 19.75
N GLU A 118 -12.20 -0.59 20.58
CA GLU A 118 -12.81 -1.90 20.79
C GLU A 118 -13.89 -2.21 19.74
#